data_AF-A0A0K8PPR2-F1
#
_entry.id   AF-A0A0K8PPR2-F1
#
_cell.length_a   1.000
_cell.length_b   1.000
_cell.length_c   1.000
_cell.angle_alpha   90.00
_cell.angle_beta   90.00
_cell.angle_gamma   90.00
#
_symmetry.space_group_name_H-M   'P 1'
#
loop_
_entity.id
_entity.type
_entity.pdbx_description
1 polymer ?
#
loop_
_entity_poly.entity_id
_entity_poly.type
_entity_poly.pdbx_seq_one_letter_code
_entity_poly.pdbx_strand_id
1 'polypeptide(L)' 'MADYACRQLDARRVLLRIETGNSPSVAVARATGFRLTDDEPITREAKGRQVTLLTWCYQNGGANALSA' A
#
# COMPACT_ATOMS: atom_id res chain seq x y z
N MET A 1 -12.69 3.41 -3.75
CA MET A 1 -12.27 3.88 -2.42
C MET A 1 -10.89 4.54 -2.43
N ALA A 2 -9.84 3.91 -2.98
CA ALA A 2 -8.50 4.54 -3.09
C ALA A 2 -8.50 5.87 -3.90
N ASP A 3 -9.32 5.94 -4.96
CA ASP A 3 -9.48 7.14 -5.79
C ASP A 3 -10.09 8.35 -5.03
N TYR A 4 -11.00 8.08 -4.08
CA TYR A 4 -11.61 9.13 -3.25
C TYR A 4 -10.61 9.74 -2.27
N ALA A 5 -9.77 8.93 -1.65
CA ALA A 5 -8.71 9.41 -0.75
C ALA A 5 -7.67 10.28 -1.49
N CYS A 6 -7.33 9.93 -2.73
CA CYS A 6 -6.36 10.68 -3.53
C CYS A 6 -6.87 12.03 -4.02
N ARG A 7 -8.17 12.15 -4.32
CA ARG A 7 -8.78 13.40 -4.81
C ARG A 7 -9.05 14.42 -3.71
N GLN A 8 -9.11 14.02 -2.44
CA GLN A 8 -9.63 14.87 -1.37
C GLN A 8 -8.64 15.21 -0.25
N LEU A 9 -7.51 14.51 -0.14
CA LEU A 9 -6.57 14.67 0.99
C LEU A 9 -5.18 15.21 0.62
N ASP A 10 -4.92 15.57 -0.65
CA ASP A 10 -3.59 15.97 -1.14
C ASP A 10 -2.46 15.01 -0.70
N ALA A 11 -2.83 13.74 -0.48
CA ALA A 11 -1.92 12.73 0.04
C ALA A 11 -0.99 12.30 -1.09
N ARG A 12 0.27 12.77 -1.03
CA ARG A 12 1.34 12.44 -1.99
C ARG A 12 1.58 10.93 -2.12
N ARG A 13 1.24 10.14 -1.10
CA ARG A 13 1.31 8.68 -1.10
C ARG A 13 0.36 8.06 -0.08
N VAL A 14 -0.18 6.88 -0.38
CA VAL A 14 -0.98 6.06 0.54
C VAL A 14 -0.21 4.77 0.82
N LEU A 15 -0.05 4.45 2.10
CA LEU A 15 0.59 3.20 2.55
C LEU A 15 -0.47 2.23 3.06
N LEU A 16 -0.38 0.98 2.63
CA LEU A 16 -1.16 -0.14 3.14
C LEU A 16 -0.22 -1.19 3.72
N ARG A 17 -0.66 -1.86 4.78
CA ARG A 17 0.06 -2.99 5.38
C ARG A 17 -0.81 -4.22 5.26
N ILE A 18 -0.32 -5.23 4.55
CA ILE A 18 -1.09 -6.44 4.22
C ILE A 18 -0.32 -7.65 4.74
N GLU A 19 -1.04 -8.56 5.39
CA GLU A 19 -0.49 -9.84 5.83
C GLU A 19 -0.04 -10.67 4.63
N THR A 20 1.17 -11.23 4.68
CA THR A 20 1.75 -12.06 3.60
C THR A 20 0.83 -13.21 3.17
N GLY A 21 0.12 -13.80 4.12
CA GLY A 21 -0.82 -14.92 3.89
C GLY A 21 -2.17 -14.51 3.31
N ASN A 22 -2.47 -13.22 3.14
CA ASN A 22 -3.76 -12.75 2.66
C ASN A 22 -3.75 -12.53 1.13
N SER A 23 -3.67 -13.65 0.38
CA SER A 23 -3.62 -13.65 -1.09
C SER A 23 -4.73 -12.82 -1.77
N PRO A 24 -6.00 -12.84 -1.31
CA PRO A 24 -7.04 -11.98 -1.88
C PRO A 24 -6.73 -10.48 -1.74
N SER A 25 -6.24 -10.06 -0.58
CA SER A 25 -5.91 -8.64 -0.35
C SER A 25 -4.67 -8.20 -1.13
N VAL A 26 -3.68 -9.08 -1.27
CA VAL A 26 -2.50 -8.85 -2.12
C VAL A 26 -2.92 -8.68 -3.59
N ALA A 27 -3.83 -9.52 -4.09
CA ALA A 27 -4.34 -9.41 -5.46
C ALA A 27 -5.07 -8.08 -5.69
N VAL A 28 -5.91 -7.65 -4.74
CA VAL A 28 -6.61 -6.36 -4.83
C VAL A 28 -5.63 -5.20 -4.79
N ALA A 29 -4.61 -5.23 -3.92
CA ALA A 29 -3.59 -4.19 -3.86
C ALA A 29 -2.86 -4.04 -5.20
N ARG A 30 -2.45 -5.16 -5.81
CA ARG A 30 -1.83 -5.15 -7.15
C ARG A 30 -2.78 -4.61 -8.22
N ALA A 31 -4.03 -5.07 -8.24
CA ALA A 31 -5.03 -4.65 -9.22
C ALA A 31 -5.39 -3.16 -9.11
N THR A 32 -5.27 -2.58 -7.92
CA THR A 32 -5.54 -1.16 -7.65
C THR A 32 -4.31 -0.26 -7.81
N GLY A 33 -3.15 -0.82 -8.20
CA GLY A 33 -1.94 -0.07 -8.52
C GLY A 33 -1.01 0.18 -7.33
N PHE A 34 -1.25 -0.44 -6.17
CA PHE A 34 -0.27 -0.44 -5.09
C PHE A 34 0.94 -1.29 -5.47
N ARG A 35 2.13 -0.81 -5.15
CA ARG A 35 3.39 -1.54 -5.32
C ARG A 35 3.95 -1.94 -3.96
N LEU A 36 4.49 -3.14 -3.87
CA LEU A 36 5.24 -3.59 -2.70
C LEU A 36 6.48 -2.72 -2.54
N THR A 37 6.76 -2.27 -1.32
CA THR A 37 7.96 -1.51 -0.99
C THR A 37 9.06 -2.43 -0.47
N ASP A 38 10.31 -1.98 -0.52
CA ASP A 38 11.46 -2.66 0.09
C ASP A 38 11.57 -2.41 1.61
N ASP A 39 10.55 -1.80 2.23
CA ASP A 39 10.48 -1.64 3.68
C ASP A 39 10.50 -3.00 4.41
N GLU A 40 11.16 -3.01 5.56
CA GLU A 40 11.27 -4.22 6.38
C GLU A 40 9.88 -4.71 6.83
N PRO A 41 9.61 -6.04 6.76
CA PRO A 41 8.33 -6.59 7.19
C PRO A 41 8.06 -6.30 8.67
N ILE A 42 6.83 -5.88 8.97
CA ILE A 42 6.42 -5.54 10.33
C ILE A 42 5.71 -6.74 10.93
N THR A 43 6.25 -7.27 12.02
CA THR A 43 5.56 -8.30 12.81
C THR A 43 4.64 -7.63 13.84
N ARG A 44 3.38 -8.08 13.89
CA ARG A 44 2.39 -7.56 14.85
C ARG A 44 1.52 -8.68 15.38
N GLU A 45 1.09 -8.57 16.64
CA GLU A 45 0.05 -9.44 17.16
C GLU A 45 -1.33 -8.96 16.69
N ALA A 46 -2.10 -9.84 16.07
CA ALA A 46 -3.48 -9.58 15.68
C ALA A 46 -4.32 -10.83 15.95
N LYS A 47 -5.45 -10.67 16.66
CA LYS A 47 -6.32 -11.80 17.04
C LYS A 47 -5.58 -12.94 17.75
N GLY A 48 -4.59 -12.60 18.59
CA GLY A 48 -3.78 -13.57 19.35
C GLY A 48 -2.78 -14.37 18.53
N ARG A 49 -2.53 -14.00 17.26
CA ARG A 49 -1.48 -14.60 16.41
C ARG A 49 -0.47 -13.55 15.97
N GLN A 50 0.79 -13.96 15.84
CA GLN A 50 1.83 -13.15 15.19
C GLN A 50 1.57 -13.15 13.68
N VAL A 51 1.41 -11.97 13.10
CA VAL A 51 1.25 -11.77 11.66
C VAL A 51 2.38 -10.91 11.13
N THR A 52 2.91 -11.29 9.96
CA THR A 52 3.91 -10.51 9.24
C THR A 52 3.21 -9.67 8.18
N LEU A 53 3.38 -8.37 8.27
CA LEU A 53 2.78 -7.39 7.39
C LEU A 53 3.84 -6.83 6.45
N LEU A 54 3.54 -6.85 5.15
CA LEU A 54 4.32 -6.16 4.13
C LEU A 54 3.73 -4.79 3.86
N THR A 55 4.59 -3.81 3.57
CA THR A 55 4.19 -2.44 3.24
C THR A 55 3.99 -2.30 1.73
N TRP A 56 2.88 -1.68 1.35
CA TRP A 56 2.48 -1.41 -0.02
C TRP A 56 2.23 0.08 -0.18
N CYS A 57 2.70 0.67 -1.26
CA CYS A 57 2.57 2.09 -1.54
C CYS A 57 1.79 2.34 -2.83
N TYR A 58 0.80 3.22 -2.77
CA TYR A 58 0.17 3.85 -3.93
C TYR A 58 0.61 5.30 -4.01
N GLN A 59 1.17 5.70 -5.14
CA GLN A 59 1.54 7.07 -5.42
C GLN A 59 0.48 7.63 -6.37
N ASN A 60 -0.29 8.61 -5.91
CA ASN A 60 -1.15 9.38 -6.82
C ASN A 60 -0.21 10.09 -7.81
N GLY A 61 -0.46 9.97 -9.11
CA GLY A 61 0.40 10.47 -10.18
C GLY A 61 0.46 12.00 -10.31
N GLY A 62 0.65 12.72 -9.20
CA GLY A 62 0.94 14.14 -9.18
C GLY A 62 2.43 14.39 -9.38
N ALA A 63 2.79 14.71 -10.63
CA ALA A 63 4.04 15.33 -11.11
C ALA A 63 5.32 14.46 -11.20
N ASN A 64 5.60 14.00 -12.42
CA ASN A 64 6.82 14.34 -13.17
C ASN A 64 6.55 14.08 -14.67
N ALA A 65 6.40 15.00 -15.63
CA ALA A 65 6.69 16.44 -15.73
C ALA A 65 8.00 16.85 -15.07
N LEU A 66 9.10 16.25 -15.55
CA LEU A 66 10.46 16.78 -15.69
C LEU A 66 11.42 15.59 -15.84
N SER A 67 11.62 15.18 -17.09
CA SER A 67 12.91 14.66 -17.53
C SER A 67 13.43 15.69 -18.52
N ALA A 68 14.41 16.47 -18.06
CA ALA A 68 15.27 17.33 -18.88
C ALA A 68 16.32 16.48 -19.61
#